data_AF-A0A5E6YET1-F1
#
_entry.id   AF-A0A5E6YET1-F1
#
_cell.length_a   1.000
_cell.length_b   1.000
_cell.length_c   1.000
_cell.angle_alpha   90.00
_cell.angle_beta   90.00
_cell.angle_gamma   90.00
#
_symmetry.space_group_name_H-M   'P 1'
#
loop_
_entity.id
_entity.type
_entity.pdbx_description
1 polymer ?
#
loop_
_entity_poly.entity_id
_entity_poly.type
_entity_poly.pdbx_seq_one_letter_code
_entity_poly.pdbx_strand_id
1 'polypeptide(L)'
;MNYYFLKITAELPNGFGGTAQGPFIKILAKYKDDIGLREHEKVHVRQWYALLTIGLLLSALLTLLVSPSFWPFYGLAPFLHQLLYKFVRPYRRWCEVQAYRKQLATGGYDSTDFAVSALVEKYDLNLSINEAKTLLLD
;
A
#
# COMPACT_ATOMS: atom_id res chain seq x y z
N MET A 1 -3.65 16.04 -12.01
CA MET A 1 -4.23 14.82 -12.61
C MET A 1 -4.50 13.83 -11.48
N ASN A 2 -5.73 13.34 -11.32
CA ASN A 2 -6.02 12.32 -10.30
C ASN A 2 -5.45 10.99 -10.78
N TYR A 3 -4.51 10.41 -10.04
CA TYR A 3 -3.86 9.14 -10.39
C TYR A 3 -4.59 7.92 -9.79
N TYR A 4 -5.72 8.13 -9.12
CA TYR A 4 -6.52 7.11 -8.46
C TYR A 4 -8.01 7.33 -8.67
N PHE A 5 -8.78 6.25 -8.54
CA PHE A 5 -10.24 6.25 -8.56
C PHE A 5 -10.76 5.92 -7.17
N LEU A 6 -11.57 6.81 -6.57
CA LEU A 6 -12.16 6.58 -5.25
C LEU A 6 -13.59 6.07 -5.38
N LYS A 7 -13.89 4.96 -4.71
CA LYS A 7 -15.24 4.42 -4.58
C LYS A 7 -15.61 4.28 -3.10
N ILE A 8 -16.70 4.91 -2.70
CA ILE A 8 -17.29 4.65 -1.38
C ILE A 8 -18.10 3.36 -1.44
N THR A 9 -17.94 2.49 -0.44
CA THR A 9 -18.62 1.19 -0.37
C THR A 9 -19.26 0.99 0.99
N ALA A 10 -20.34 0.20 1.04
CA ALA A 10 -21.00 -0.15 2.30
C ALA A 10 -20.20 -1.19 3.09
N GLU A 11 -19.53 -2.09 2.38
CA GLU A 11 -18.80 -3.21 2.97
C GLU A 11 -17.41 -3.37 2.34
N LEU A 12 -16.45 -3.82 3.15
CA LEU A 12 -15.11 -4.23 2.77
C LEU A 12 -14.79 -5.56 3.45
N PRO A 13 -14.07 -6.45 2.77
CA PRO A 13 -13.62 -7.70 3.37
C PRO A 13 -12.65 -7.42 4.53
N ASN A 14 -12.66 -8.31 5.53
CA ASN A 14 -11.64 -8.40 6.60
C ASN A 14 -11.58 -7.21 7.59
N GLY A 15 -12.65 -6.42 7.71
CA GLY A 15 -12.74 -5.39 8.75
C GLY A 15 -11.75 -4.22 8.57
N PHE A 16 -11.28 -3.97 7.35
CA PHE A 16 -10.48 -2.80 7.00
C PHE A 16 -11.35 -1.58 6.74
N GLY A 17 -10.84 -0.38 7.05
CA GLY A 17 -11.53 0.89 6.79
C GLY A 17 -11.47 1.31 5.32
N GLY A 18 -10.39 0.93 4.64
CA GLY A 18 -10.14 1.19 3.22
C GLY A 18 -9.34 0.05 2.58
N THR A 19 -9.24 0.04 1.26
CA THR A 19 -8.34 -0.84 0.52
C THR A 19 -7.96 -0.23 -0.83
N ALA A 20 -6.69 -0.34 -1.18
CA ALA A 20 -6.14 -0.01 -2.50
C ALA A 20 -5.92 -1.28 -3.34
N GLN A 21 -6.39 -1.24 -4.59
CA GLN A 21 -6.23 -2.28 -5.60
C GLN A 21 -5.71 -1.65 -6.89
N GLY A 22 -4.38 -1.52 -6.99
CA GLY A 22 -3.74 -0.75 -8.06
C GLY A 22 -4.15 0.72 -7.99
N PRO A 23 -4.76 1.30 -9.04
CA PRO A 23 -5.23 2.68 -9.01
C PRO A 23 -6.59 2.88 -8.33
N PHE A 24 -7.27 1.81 -7.89
CA PHE A 24 -8.59 1.89 -7.30
C PHE A 24 -8.52 1.90 -5.78
N ILE A 25 -9.11 2.92 -5.15
CA ILE A 25 -9.27 3.02 -3.70
C ILE A 25 -10.74 2.79 -3.36
N LYS A 26 -11.01 1.90 -2.41
CA LYS A 26 -12.33 1.71 -1.82
C LYS A 26 -12.29 2.11 -0.35
N ILE A 27 -13.24 2.93 0.10
CA ILE A 27 -13.36 3.36 1.51
C ILE A 27 -14.76 3.03 2.02
N LEU A 28 -14.87 2.51 3.24
CA LEU A 28 -16.16 2.30 3.88
C LEU A 28 -16.91 3.62 4.07
N ALA A 29 -18.23 3.61 3.85
CA ALA A 29 -19.06 4.81 3.95
C ALA A 29 -18.93 5.56 5.28
N LYS A 30 -18.71 4.85 6.40
CA LYS A 30 -18.47 5.46 7.73
C LYS A 30 -17.17 6.27 7.83
N TYR A 31 -16.21 6.04 6.94
CA TYR A 31 -14.91 6.74 6.92
C TYR A 31 -14.76 7.65 5.70
N LYS A 32 -15.85 8.03 5.02
CA LYS A 32 -15.81 8.84 3.79
C LYS A 32 -15.08 10.18 3.96
N ASP A 33 -15.18 10.77 5.16
CA ASP A 33 -14.61 12.07 5.52
C ASP A 33 -13.27 11.93 6.26
N ASP A 34 -12.79 10.69 6.46
CA ASP A 34 -11.49 10.43 7.09
C ASP A 34 -10.35 10.72 6.09
N ILE A 35 -9.82 11.94 6.20
CA ILE A 35 -8.74 12.42 5.34
C ILE A 35 -7.48 11.57 5.53
N GLY A 36 -7.16 11.19 6.77
CA GLY A 36 -5.97 10.40 7.08
C GLY A 36 -6.05 9.01 6.47
N LEU A 37 -7.19 8.33 6.58
CA LEU A 37 -7.41 7.02 5.95
C LEU A 37 -7.34 7.13 4.43
N ARG A 38 -7.90 8.19 3.84
CA ARG A 38 -7.77 8.39 2.39
C ARG A 38 -6.32 8.61 1.96
N GLU A 39 -5.52 9.33 2.76
CA GLU A 39 -4.09 9.50 2.48
C GLU A 39 -3.29 8.21 2.68
N HIS A 40 -3.68 7.34 3.63
CA HIS A 40 -3.15 5.99 3.79
C HIS A 40 -3.26 5.21 2.47
N GLU A 41 -4.48 5.10 1.93
CA GLU A 41 -4.72 4.34 0.70
C GLU A 41 -3.98 4.92 -0.50
N LYS A 42 -3.84 6.25 -0.57
CA LYS A 42 -3.04 6.91 -1.61
C LYS A 42 -1.56 6.52 -1.57
N VAL A 43 -1.00 6.22 -0.38
CA VAL A 43 0.38 5.74 -0.27
C VAL A 43 0.51 4.38 -0.96
N HIS A 44 -0.42 3.46 -0.77
CA HIS A 44 -0.41 2.17 -1.47
C HIS A 44 -0.54 2.32 -2.98
N VAL A 45 -1.39 3.24 -3.45
CA VAL A 45 -1.47 3.55 -4.89
C VAL A 45 -0.13 4.05 -5.44
N ARG A 46 0.56 4.94 -4.71
CA ARG A 46 1.90 5.43 -5.11
C ARG A 46 2.93 4.30 -5.13
N GLN A 47 2.93 3.41 -4.13
CA GLN A 47 3.80 2.24 -4.07
C GLN A 47 3.56 1.30 -5.25
N TRP A 48 2.30 1.11 -5.64
CA TRP A 48 1.94 0.32 -6.83
C TRP A 48 2.48 0.95 -8.12
N TYR A 49 2.29 2.26 -8.34
CA TYR A 49 2.84 2.94 -9.53
C TYR A 49 4.37 2.92 -9.58
N ALA A 50 5.03 3.06 -8.43
CA ALA A 50 6.49 3.00 -8.34
C ALA A 50 7.00 1.63 -8.80
N LEU A 51 6.43 0.54 -8.28
CA LEU A 51 6.81 -0.81 -8.71
C LEU A 51 6.37 -1.16 -10.12
N LEU A 52 5.22 -0.66 -10.58
CA LEU A 52 4.82 -0.79 -11.98
C LEU A 52 5.88 -0.16 -12.90
N THR A 53 6.32 1.05 -12.57
CA THR A 53 7.34 1.77 -13.36
C THR A 53 8.67 1.02 -13.37
N ILE A 54 9.13 0.56 -12.20
CA ILE A 54 10.34 -0.26 -12.10
C ILE A 54 10.20 -1.55 -12.93
N GLY A 55 9.07 -2.25 -12.82
CA GLY A 55 8.81 -3.49 -13.56
C GLY A 55 8.80 -3.28 -15.08
N LEU A 56 8.18 -2.20 -15.56
CA LEU A 56 8.16 -1.83 -16.98
C LEU A 56 9.57 -1.47 -17.49
N LEU A 57 10.33 -0.69 -16.73
CA LEU A 57 11.71 -0.32 -17.09
C LEU A 57 12.62 -1.55 -17.16
N LEU A 58 12.54 -2.44 -16.18
CA LEU A 58 13.31 -3.69 -16.19
C LEU A 58 12.91 -4.59 -17.37
N SER A 59 11.61 -4.69 -17.67
CA SER A 59 11.12 -5.45 -18.82
C SER A 59 11.63 -4.88 -20.15
N ALA A 60 11.68 -3.54 -20.26
CA ALA A 60 12.23 -2.85 -21.43
C ALA A 60 13.73 -3.11 -21.58
N LEU A 61 14.51 -2.98 -20.51
CA LEU A 61 15.94 -3.26 -20.53
C LEU A 61 16.23 -4.71 -20.92
N LEU A 62 15.50 -5.68 -20.37
CA LEU A 62 15.64 -7.09 -20.75
C LEU A 62 15.31 -7.34 -22.23
N THR A 63 14.23 -6.73 -22.70
CA THR A 63 13.77 -6.90 -24.09
C THR A 63 14.76 -6.30 -25.09
N LEU A 64 15.34 -5.14 -24.78
CA LEU A 64 16.24 -4.40 -25.66
C LEU A 64 17.69 -4.86 -25.60
N LEU A 65 18.17 -5.20 -24.40
CA LEU A 65 19.60 -5.48 -24.16
C LEU A 65 19.91 -6.98 -24.10
N VAL A 66 18.92 -7.84 -23.87
CA VAL A 66 19.13 -9.28 -23.72
C VAL A 66 18.44 -10.09 -24.81
N SER A 67 17.11 -9.98 -24.94
CA SER A 67 16.35 -10.68 -25.99
C SER A 67 14.92 -10.16 -26.15
N PRO A 68 14.41 -9.96 -27.38
CA PRO A 68 13.02 -9.60 -27.62
C PRO A 68 11.99 -10.57 -27.02
N SER A 69 12.37 -11.82 -26.76
CA SER A 69 11.50 -12.83 -26.16
C SER A 69 11.06 -12.52 -24.72
N PHE A 70 11.66 -11.51 -24.06
CA PHE A 70 11.28 -11.07 -22.71
C PHE A 70 10.06 -10.12 -22.66
N TRP A 71 9.44 -9.80 -23.80
CA TRP A 71 8.23 -8.99 -23.85
C TRP A 71 7.07 -9.45 -22.95
N PRO A 72 6.88 -10.74 -22.60
CA PRO A 72 5.79 -11.14 -21.69
C PRO A 72 5.92 -10.54 -20.29
N PHE A 73 7.12 -10.13 -19.86
CA PHE A 73 7.33 -9.55 -18.52
C PHE A 73 6.63 -8.19 -18.32
N TYR A 74 6.32 -7.47 -19.41
CA TYR A 74 5.47 -6.29 -19.34
C TYR A 74 4.10 -6.61 -18.73
N GLY A 75 3.54 -7.79 -19.01
CA GLY A 75 2.27 -8.25 -18.42
C GLY A 75 2.36 -8.59 -16.93
N LEU A 76 3.57 -8.87 -16.41
CA LEU A 76 3.79 -9.18 -14.99
C LEU A 76 4.02 -7.93 -14.14
N ALA A 77 4.49 -6.82 -14.74
CA ALA A 77 4.82 -5.59 -14.02
C ALA A 77 3.67 -5.05 -13.12
N PRO A 78 2.38 -5.07 -13.53
CA PRO A 78 1.28 -4.61 -12.68
C PRO A 78 1.06 -5.44 -11.40
N PHE A 79 1.58 -6.67 -11.34
CA PHE A 79 1.41 -7.59 -10.21
C PHE A 79 2.59 -7.58 -9.22
N LEU A 80 3.68 -6.88 -9.57
CA LEU A 80 4.91 -6.90 -8.78
C LEU A 80 4.68 -6.44 -7.33
N HIS A 81 3.88 -5.40 -7.14
CA HIS A 81 3.52 -4.90 -5.81
C HIS A 81 2.74 -5.94 -5.00
N GLN A 82 1.71 -6.57 -5.58
CA GLN A 82 0.90 -7.58 -4.90
C GLN A 82 1.73 -8.81 -4.52
N LEU A 83 2.64 -9.22 -5.40
CA LEU A 83 3.55 -10.34 -5.14
C LEU A 83 4.52 -10.01 -4.01
N LEU A 84 5.20 -8.86 -4.07
CA LEU A 84 6.13 -8.45 -3.01
C LEU A 84 5.41 -8.23 -1.68
N TYR A 85 4.23 -7.60 -1.70
CA TYR A 85 3.42 -7.40 -0.50
C TYR A 85 2.98 -8.73 0.13
N LYS A 86 2.62 -9.72 -0.70
CA LYS A 86 2.20 -11.04 -0.22
C LYS A 86 3.36 -11.88 0.31
N PHE A 87 4.51 -11.89 -0.35
CA PHE A 87 5.58 -12.86 -0.05
C PHE A 87 6.76 -12.27 0.72
N VAL A 88 6.99 -10.95 0.68
CA VAL A 88 8.16 -10.30 1.28
C VAL A 88 7.74 -9.47 2.49
N ARG A 89 7.77 -10.07 3.67
CA ARG A 89 7.39 -9.41 4.95
C ARG A 89 8.07 -8.04 5.17
N PRO A 90 9.39 -7.87 4.94
CA PRO A 90 10.02 -6.55 5.09
C PRO A 90 9.45 -5.48 4.16
N TYR A 91 9.07 -5.87 2.93
CA TYR A 91 8.44 -4.97 1.97
C TYR A 91 7.02 -4.61 2.43
N ARG A 92 6.23 -5.60 2.88
CA ARG A 92 4.91 -5.37 3.49
C ARG A 92 4.98 -4.40 4.67
N ARG A 93 5.92 -4.65 5.59
CA ARG A 93 6.18 -3.78 6.75
C ARG A 93 6.50 -2.35 6.31
N TRP A 94 7.41 -2.18 5.35
CA TRP A 94 7.74 -0.87 4.80
C TRP A 94 6.50 -0.19 4.19
N CYS A 95 5.66 -0.95 3.48
CA CYS A 95 4.45 -0.40 2.88
C CYS A 95 3.49 0.17 3.93
N GLU A 96 3.16 -0.64 4.93
CA GLU A 96 2.20 -0.30 5.99
C GLU A 96 2.70 0.84 6.88
N VAL A 97 3.98 0.80 7.28
CA VAL A 97 4.56 1.86 8.12
C VAL A 97 4.49 3.21 7.40
N GLN A 98 4.85 3.27 6.12
CA GLN A 98 4.76 4.52 5.34
C GLN A 98 3.31 5.02 5.20
N ALA A 99 2.36 4.11 5.02
CA ALA A 99 0.94 4.45 4.91
C ALA A 99 0.39 4.99 6.24
N TYR A 100 0.68 4.33 7.36
CA TYR A 100 0.26 4.79 8.69
C TYR A 100 0.95 6.08 9.13
N ARG A 101 2.24 6.28 8.84
CA ARG A 101 2.90 7.57 9.10
C ARG A 101 2.18 8.70 8.38
N LYS A 102 1.82 8.51 7.11
CA LYS A 102 1.09 9.52 6.35
C LYS A 102 -0.33 9.73 6.89
N GLN A 103 -1.01 8.67 7.29
CA GLN A 103 -2.32 8.72 7.92
C GLN A 103 -2.28 9.57 9.20
N LEU A 104 -1.37 9.25 10.13
CA LEU A 104 -1.22 9.97 11.39
C LEU A 104 -0.87 11.44 11.19
N ALA A 105 0.03 11.74 10.23
CA ALA A 105 0.44 13.11 9.93
C ALA A 105 -0.68 13.99 9.32
N THR A 106 -1.77 13.41 8.80
CA THR A 106 -2.81 14.16 8.07
C THR A 106 -4.22 13.99 8.63
N GLY A 107 -4.47 12.96 9.45
CA GLY A 107 -5.80 12.61 9.91
C GLY A 107 -6.25 13.26 11.21
N GLY A 108 -5.34 13.90 11.97
CA GLY A 108 -5.69 14.61 13.20
C GLY A 108 -6.27 13.70 14.29
N TYR A 109 -5.77 12.47 14.41
CA TYR A 109 -6.24 11.49 15.39
C TYR A 109 -5.73 11.80 16.79
N ASP A 110 -6.56 11.56 17.81
CA ASP A 110 -6.20 11.75 19.21
C ASP A 110 -5.22 10.69 19.74
N SER A 111 -5.16 9.52 19.10
CA SER A 111 -4.23 8.45 19.48
C SER A 111 -3.63 7.74 18.27
N THR A 112 -2.44 7.18 18.48
CA THR A 112 -1.73 6.33 17.51
C THR A 112 -2.03 4.84 17.71
N ASP A 113 -2.80 4.48 18.74
CA ASP A 113 -2.97 3.10 19.17
C ASP A 113 -3.63 2.24 18.10
N PHE A 114 -4.57 2.79 17.32
CA PHE A 114 -5.20 2.06 16.23
C PHE A 114 -4.19 1.62 15.15
N ALA A 115 -3.20 2.48 14.86
CA ALA A 115 -2.16 2.19 13.87
C ALA A 115 -1.19 1.14 14.40
N VAL A 116 -0.82 1.25 15.68
CA VAL A 116 0.02 0.26 16.38
C VAL A 116 -0.66 -1.11 16.40
N SER A 117 -1.92 -1.19 16.85
CA SER A 117 -2.70 -2.43 16.87
C SER A 117 -2.82 -3.03 15.47
N ALA A 118 -3.07 -2.22 14.44
CA ALA A 118 -3.15 -2.72 13.08
C ALA A 118 -1.82 -3.34 12.60
N LEU A 119 -0.69 -2.67 12.84
CA LEU A 119 0.64 -3.18 12.48
C LEU A 119 1.00 -4.50 13.17
N VAL A 120 0.59 -4.66 14.43
CA VAL A 120 0.86 -5.87 15.23
C VAL A 120 -0.06 -7.02 14.81
N GLU A 121 -1.35 -6.77 14.63
CA GLU A 121 -2.36 -7.83 14.54
C GLU A 121 -2.78 -8.17 13.10
N LYS A 122 -2.85 -7.19 12.19
CA LYS A 122 -3.57 -7.37 10.91
C LYS A 122 -2.68 -7.79 9.74
N TYR A 123 -1.39 -7.46 9.78
CA TYR A 123 -0.53 -7.54 8.59
C TYR A 123 0.54 -8.65 8.64
N ASP A 124 0.52 -9.53 9.65
CA ASP A 124 1.52 -10.61 9.82
C ASP A 124 2.97 -10.08 9.69
N LEU A 125 3.26 -8.99 10.43
CA LEU A 125 4.57 -8.34 10.39
C LEU A 125 5.53 -8.85 11.46
N ASN A 126 5.03 -9.66 12.41
CA ASN A 126 5.77 -10.16 13.58
C ASN A 126 6.48 -9.01 14.33
N LEU A 127 5.73 -7.96 14.65
CA LEU A 127 6.21 -6.80 15.40
C LEU A 127 5.66 -6.83 16.83
N SER A 128 6.48 -6.45 17.79
CA SER A 128 6.02 -6.08 19.12
C SER A 128 5.40 -4.68 19.13
N ILE A 129 4.62 -4.37 20.16
CA ILE A 129 4.01 -3.04 20.36
C ILE A 129 5.08 -1.95 20.38
N ASN A 130 6.21 -2.19 21.06
CA ASN A 130 7.29 -1.21 21.15
C ASN A 130 7.96 -0.96 19.79
N GLU A 131 8.24 -2.02 19.03
CA GLU A 131 8.80 -1.87 17.67
C GLU A 131 7.85 -1.13 16.74
N ALA A 132 6.55 -1.44 16.79
CA ALA A 132 5.54 -0.75 15.99
C ALA A 132 5.46 0.75 16.34
N LYS A 133 5.53 1.10 17.62
CA LYS A 133 5.58 2.50 18.08
C LYS A 133 6.83 3.22 17.56
N THR A 134 8.01 2.62 17.72
CA THR A 134 9.27 3.19 17.20
C THR A 134 9.18 3.43 15.70
N LEU A 135 8.72 2.43 14.94
CA LEU A 135 8.58 2.53 13.49
C LEU A 135 7.60 3.63 13.04
N LEU A 136 6.63 4.03 13.87
CA LEU A 136 5.70 5.11 13.52
C LEU A 136 6.24 6.51 13.89
N LEU A 137 7.20 6.60 14.81
CA LEU A 137 7.76 7.85 15.32
C LEU A 137 9.07 8.27 14.63
N ASP A 138 9.79 7.30 14.05
CA ASP A 138 10.98 7.54 13.20
C ASP A 138 10.66 8.28 11.89
#